data_AF-A0A350QU62-F1
#
_entry.id   AF-A0A350QU62-F1
#
_cell.length_a   1.000
_cell.length_b   1.000
_cell.length_c   1.000
_cell.angle_alpha   90.00
_cell.angle_beta   90.00
_cell.angle_gamma   90.00
#
_symmetry.space_group_name_H-M   'P 1'
#
loop_
_entity.id
_entity.type
_entity.pdbx_description
1 polymer ?
#
loop_
_entity_poly.entity_id
_entity_poly.type
_entity_poly.pdbx_seq_one_letter_code
_entity_poly.pdbx_strand_id
1 'polypeptide(L)'
;MKIKHYLLFMTLVSLLGAFALLYVSWRQMRKASLADEDFSVLVESSGKASPLWRQAMKVSRESRDVVMAMDFFADEQSVLFQFVENMLQELGNSIKLLRKTESAPDEIVREVEKAFEDFNRTSVKLGSLAVAENSELFPQPDIGRSSASFVQAVEKLDSWVEQFIIEEKEKMEAAKARIVETRKDSFSLIGIASVAYLLVMLALGYLIHKSFLIPVSRMAKAADEALSERKSFTESSFKEVPAGSSRRSRVKSLFRKETGPKEIETLSSRLWQLVHKLEEAVDERTKQLADRTERLQDEMENRRKLEADLQHAQKMEA
;
A
#
# COMPACT_ATOMS: atom_id res chain seq x y z
N MET A 1 -28.64 -17.35 16.92
CA MET A 1 -27.69 -17.82 15.88
C MET A 1 -26.81 -18.86 16.52
N LYS A 2 -26.53 -19.95 15.79
CA LYS A 2 -25.62 -21.00 16.27
C LYS A 2 -24.19 -20.47 16.46
N ILE A 3 -23.45 -20.92 17.47
CA ILE A 3 -22.01 -20.62 17.67
C ILE A 3 -21.24 -20.71 16.35
N LYS A 4 -21.48 -21.76 15.56
CA LYS A 4 -20.89 -21.95 14.23
C LYS A 4 -21.15 -20.78 13.27
N HIS A 5 -22.33 -20.19 13.32
CA HIS A 5 -22.69 -19.03 12.47
C HIS A 5 -22.05 -17.74 12.98
N TYR A 6 -21.83 -17.60 14.29
CA TYR A 6 -21.11 -16.46 14.86
C TYR A 6 -19.63 -16.49 14.47
N LEU A 7 -19.01 -17.68 14.56
CA LEU A 7 -17.60 -17.90 14.21
C LEU A 7 -17.38 -17.76 12.71
N LEU A 8 -18.29 -18.29 11.88
CA LEU A 8 -18.31 -18.03 10.45
C LEU A 8 -18.46 -16.55 10.15
N PHE A 9 -19.42 -15.85 10.75
CA PHE A 9 -19.63 -14.42 10.50
C PHE A 9 -18.39 -13.59 10.86
N MET A 10 -17.77 -13.83 12.01
CA MET A 10 -16.58 -13.13 12.47
C MET A 10 -15.37 -13.33 11.54
N THR A 11 -15.15 -14.58 11.10
CA THR A 11 -14.06 -14.90 10.16
C THR A 11 -14.32 -14.33 8.77
N LEU A 12 -15.56 -14.37 8.29
CA LEU A 12 -15.96 -13.79 7.00
C LEU A 12 -15.78 -12.27 7.00
N VAL A 13 -16.21 -11.58 8.06
CA VAL A 13 -16.03 -10.12 8.18
C VAL A 13 -14.55 -9.74 8.21
N SER A 14 -13.72 -10.48 8.95
CA SER A 14 -12.27 -10.27 8.99
C SER A 14 -11.61 -10.45 7.61
N LEU A 15 -11.93 -11.55 6.93
CA LEU A 15 -11.36 -11.90 5.63
C LEU A 15 -11.79 -10.91 4.53
N LEU A 16 -13.06 -10.54 4.53
CA LEU A 16 -13.62 -9.60 3.56
C LEU A 16 -13.08 -8.17 3.79
N GLY A 17 -12.87 -7.78 5.05
CA GLY A 17 -12.18 -6.53 5.40
C GLY A 17 -10.70 -6.51 4.95
N ALA A 18 -9.97 -7.60 5.15
CA ALA A 18 -8.58 -7.71 4.68
C ALA A 18 -8.49 -7.66 3.14
N PHE A 19 -9.39 -8.35 2.44
CA PHE A 19 -9.45 -8.32 0.99
C PHE A 19 -9.80 -6.93 0.45
N ALA A 20 -10.71 -6.21 1.11
CA ALA A 20 -11.04 -4.83 0.76
C ALA A 20 -9.83 -3.89 0.90
N LEU A 21 -9.03 -4.03 1.98
CA LEU A 21 -7.80 -3.26 2.15
C LEU A 21 -6.75 -3.57 1.08
N LEU A 22 -6.57 -4.85 0.76
CA LEU A 22 -5.67 -5.26 -0.32
C LEU A 22 -6.12 -4.70 -1.67
N TYR A 23 -7.41 -4.75 -1.96
CA TYR A 23 -7.97 -4.22 -3.20
C TYR A 23 -7.80 -2.70 -3.32
N VAL A 24 -8.08 -1.95 -2.25
CA VAL A 24 -7.88 -0.49 -2.21
C VAL A 24 -6.39 -0.15 -2.37
N SER A 25 -5.51 -0.86 -1.65
CA SER A 25 -4.06 -0.66 -1.74
C SER A 25 -3.53 -0.95 -3.14
N TRP A 26 -3.96 -2.06 -3.75
CA TRP A 26 -3.62 -2.42 -5.13
C TRP A 26 -4.06 -1.35 -6.13
N ARG A 27 -5.30 -0.88 -6.02
CA ARG A 27 -5.84 0.14 -6.94
C ARG A 27 -5.05 1.45 -6.85
N GLN A 28 -4.65 1.86 -5.66
CA GLN A 28 -3.87 3.08 -5.45
C GLN A 28 -2.43 2.91 -5.93
N MET A 29 -1.82 1.75 -5.69
CA MET A 29 -0.48 1.42 -6.20
C MET A 29 -0.44 1.44 -7.74
N ARG A 30 -1.49 0.95 -8.40
CA ARG A 30 -1.60 0.99 -9.87
C ARG A 30 -1.70 2.42 -10.42
N LYS A 31 -2.39 3.33 -9.72
CA LYS A 31 -2.43 4.74 -10.11
C LYS A 31 -1.07 5.40 -9.94
N ALA A 32 -0.37 5.10 -8.85
CA ALA A 32 0.96 5.61 -8.59
C ALA A 32 1.97 5.10 -9.63
N SER A 33 1.89 3.83 -10.03
CA SER A 33 2.79 3.27 -11.04
C SER A 33 2.58 3.88 -12.43
N LEU A 34 1.32 4.08 -12.85
CA LEU A 34 1.02 4.75 -14.12
C LEU A 34 1.57 6.18 -14.15
N ALA A 35 1.40 6.92 -13.05
CA ALA A 35 1.92 8.28 -12.95
C ALA A 35 3.47 8.34 -12.93
N ASP A 36 4.13 7.30 -12.42
CA ASP A 36 5.59 7.16 -12.43
C ASP A 36 6.12 6.82 -13.84
N GLU A 37 5.40 5.95 -14.56
CA GLU A 37 5.69 5.59 -15.95
C GLU A 37 5.55 6.81 -16.88
N ASP A 38 4.43 7.54 -16.80
CA ASP A 38 4.21 8.79 -17.54
C ASP A 38 5.32 9.81 -17.26
N PHE A 39 5.76 9.91 -16.00
CA PHE A 39 6.85 10.79 -15.61
C PHE A 39 8.20 10.34 -16.17
N SER A 40 8.48 9.04 -16.18
CA SER A 40 9.73 8.51 -16.73
C SER A 40 9.87 8.78 -18.23
N VAL A 41 8.77 8.62 -18.98
CA VAL A 41 8.71 8.94 -20.41
C VAL A 41 8.90 10.45 -20.63
N LEU A 42 8.28 11.27 -19.79
CA LEU A 42 8.47 12.72 -19.82
C LEU A 42 9.91 13.11 -19.52
N VAL A 43 10.57 12.49 -18.53
CA VAL A 43 11.99 12.73 -18.21
C VAL A 43 12.91 12.35 -19.38
N GLU A 44 12.63 11.22 -20.04
CA GLU A 44 13.47 10.72 -21.14
C GLU A 44 13.35 11.57 -22.41
N SER A 45 12.14 12.06 -22.69
CA SER A 45 11.84 12.92 -23.84
C SER A 45 12.20 14.39 -23.62
N SER A 46 12.49 14.80 -22.38
CA SER A 46 12.61 16.19 -21.97
C SER A 46 14.03 16.64 -21.57
N GLY A 47 14.26 17.94 -21.65
CA GLY A 47 15.44 18.65 -21.17
C GLY A 47 16.68 18.35 -22.02
N LYS A 48 17.85 18.36 -21.37
CA LYS A 48 19.13 18.11 -22.05
C LYS A 48 19.31 16.64 -22.49
N ALA A 49 18.48 15.74 -21.96
CA ALA A 49 18.47 14.35 -22.39
C ALA A 49 17.73 14.18 -23.72
N SER A 50 16.80 15.10 -24.04
CA SER A 50 15.95 15.06 -25.22
C SER A 50 16.75 14.95 -26.53
N PRO A 51 16.32 14.09 -27.48
CA PRO A 51 16.95 14.00 -28.80
C PRO A 51 16.84 15.32 -29.58
N LEU A 52 15.80 16.13 -29.32
CA LEU A 52 15.60 17.43 -29.93
C LEU A 52 16.68 18.42 -29.48
N TRP A 53 16.88 18.53 -28.17
CA TRP A 53 17.89 19.41 -27.58
C TRP A 53 19.29 19.07 -28.09
N ARG A 54 19.65 17.79 -28.11
CA ARG A 54 20.96 17.33 -28.59
C ARG A 54 21.19 17.69 -30.06
N GLN A 55 20.18 17.53 -30.90
CA GLN A 55 20.28 17.86 -32.33
C GLN A 55 20.35 19.37 -32.56
N ALA A 56 19.53 20.16 -31.87
CA ALA A 56 19.56 21.62 -32.01
C ALA A 56 20.90 22.20 -31.52
N MET A 57 21.42 21.73 -30.39
CA MET A 57 22.74 22.12 -29.89
C MET A 57 23.87 21.67 -30.80
N LYS A 58 23.74 20.50 -31.44
CA LYS A 58 24.70 20.02 -32.44
C LYS A 58 24.75 20.97 -33.64
N VAL A 59 23.59 21.34 -34.19
CA VAL A 59 23.48 22.32 -35.28
C VAL A 59 24.07 23.66 -34.88
N SER A 60 23.75 24.17 -33.69
CA SER A 60 24.31 25.44 -33.19
C SER A 60 25.83 25.41 -33.08
N ARG A 61 26.39 24.34 -32.49
CA ARG A 61 27.84 24.17 -32.35
C ARG A 61 28.53 24.08 -33.71
N GLU A 62 28.06 23.21 -34.58
CA GLU A 62 28.61 23.04 -35.93
C GLU A 62 28.50 24.32 -36.75
N SER A 63 27.43 25.09 -36.57
CA SER A 63 27.27 26.41 -37.23
C SER A 63 28.35 27.39 -36.80
N ARG A 64 28.65 27.47 -35.50
CA ARG A 64 29.72 28.33 -34.98
C ARG A 64 31.09 27.88 -35.45
N ASP A 65 31.33 26.57 -35.45
CA ASP A 65 32.60 25.99 -35.90
C ASP A 65 32.83 26.27 -37.40
N VAL A 66 31.79 26.13 -38.24
CA VAL A 66 31.86 26.44 -39.68
C VAL A 66 32.08 27.94 -39.92
N VAL A 67 31.36 28.81 -39.22
CA VAL A 67 31.53 30.27 -39.39
C VAL A 67 32.94 30.68 -38.97
N MET A 68 33.45 30.17 -37.85
CA MET A 68 34.82 30.42 -37.40
C MET A 68 35.87 29.90 -38.38
N ALA A 69 35.66 28.71 -38.93
CA ALA A 69 36.53 28.14 -39.96
C ALA A 69 36.50 28.98 -41.25
N MET A 70 35.31 29.43 -41.68
CA MET A 70 35.17 30.33 -42.82
C MET A 70 35.89 31.66 -42.59
N ASP A 71 35.74 32.28 -41.41
CA ASP A 71 36.41 33.55 -41.10
C ASP A 71 37.94 33.39 -41.07
N PHE A 72 38.46 32.23 -40.68
CA PHE A 72 39.89 31.95 -40.67
C PHE A 72 40.46 31.63 -42.07
N PHE A 73 39.72 30.87 -42.87
CA PHE A 73 40.19 30.40 -44.19
C PHE A 73 39.73 31.28 -45.36
N ALA A 74 38.91 32.31 -45.13
CA ALA A 74 38.40 33.19 -46.19
C ALA A 74 39.51 33.89 -46.99
N ASP A 75 40.63 34.20 -46.35
CA ASP A 75 41.76 34.94 -46.93
C ASP A 75 42.92 34.03 -47.40
N GLU A 76 42.86 32.72 -47.13
CA GLU A 76 43.91 31.77 -47.52
C GLU A 76 43.60 31.13 -48.89
N GLN A 77 44.44 31.40 -49.89
CA GLN A 77 44.45 30.66 -51.16
C GLN A 77 44.99 29.24 -50.93
N SER A 78 44.16 28.32 -50.42
CA SER A 78 44.66 26.96 -50.19
C SER A 78 43.62 25.84 -50.21
N VAL A 79 44.17 24.62 -50.37
CA VAL A 79 43.53 23.29 -50.25
C VAL A 79 42.72 23.13 -48.96
N LEU A 80 42.97 23.96 -47.94
CA LEU A 80 42.25 23.96 -46.67
C LEU A 80 40.77 24.34 -46.81
N PHE A 81 40.35 24.93 -47.93
CA PHE A 81 38.93 25.17 -48.19
C PHE A 81 38.10 23.86 -48.27
N GLN A 82 38.71 22.75 -48.69
CA GLN A 82 38.06 21.43 -48.68
C GLN A 82 37.63 20.99 -47.28
N PHE A 83 38.36 21.43 -46.24
CA PHE A 83 37.97 21.19 -44.86
C PHE A 83 36.65 21.89 -44.53
N VAL A 84 36.49 23.14 -44.97
CA VAL A 84 35.28 23.91 -44.74
C VAL A 84 34.10 23.36 -45.55
N GLU A 85 34.33 22.90 -46.78
CA GLU A 85 33.31 22.20 -47.58
C GLU A 85 32.77 20.95 -46.88
N ASN A 86 33.66 20.14 -46.29
CA ASN A 86 33.24 18.97 -45.52
C ASN A 86 32.41 19.37 -44.30
N MET A 87 32.81 20.40 -43.56
CA MET A 87 32.04 20.89 -42.42
C MET A 87 30.66 21.45 -42.84
N LEU A 88 30.58 22.16 -43.97
CA LEU A 88 29.31 22.61 -44.55
C LEU A 88 28.41 21.42 -44.91
N GLN A 89 28.97 20.35 -45.47
CA GLN A 89 28.20 19.14 -45.78
C GLN A 89 27.69 18.44 -44.51
N GLU A 90 28.51 18.34 -43.47
CA GLU A 90 28.12 17.79 -42.17
C GLU A 90 27.00 18.61 -41.51
N LEU A 91 27.17 19.93 -41.45
CA LEU A 91 26.17 20.85 -40.93
C LEU A 91 24.84 20.77 -41.70
N GLY A 92 24.90 20.70 -43.03
CA GLY A 92 23.71 20.51 -43.86
C GLY A 92 22.98 19.19 -43.57
N ASN A 93 23.72 18.12 -43.23
CA ASN A 93 23.12 16.86 -42.78
C ASN A 93 22.50 16.99 -41.39
N SER A 94 23.17 17.69 -40.46
CA SER A 94 22.63 17.94 -39.11
C SER A 94 21.34 18.77 -39.14
N ILE A 95 21.25 19.79 -40.00
CA ILE A 95 20.02 20.58 -40.19
C ILE A 95 18.88 19.70 -40.74
N LYS A 96 19.17 18.82 -41.70
CA LYS A 96 18.18 17.85 -42.23
C LYS A 96 17.70 16.86 -41.16
N LEU A 97 18.57 16.45 -40.24
CA LEU A 97 18.21 15.58 -39.13
C LEU A 97 17.32 16.33 -38.12
N LEU A 98 17.68 17.57 -37.79
CA LEU A 98 16.87 18.43 -36.92
C LEU A 98 15.44 18.58 -37.46
N ARG A 99 15.29 18.81 -38.77
CA ARG A 99 14.00 18.90 -39.46
C ARG A 99 13.16 17.61 -39.39
N LYS A 100 13.79 16.44 -39.32
CA LYS A 100 13.09 15.15 -39.22
C LYS A 100 12.61 14.85 -37.79
N THR A 101 13.00 15.65 -36.80
CA THR A 101 12.60 15.45 -35.42
C THR A 101 11.22 16.09 -35.19
N GLU A 102 10.21 15.28 -34.84
CA GLU A 102 8.78 15.64 -34.75
C GLU A 102 8.42 16.83 -33.83
N SER A 103 9.37 17.34 -33.05
CA SER A 103 9.13 18.40 -32.06
C SER A 103 9.83 19.73 -32.36
N ALA A 104 10.53 19.86 -33.50
CA ALA A 104 11.19 21.11 -33.86
C ALA A 104 10.19 22.10 -34.52
N PRO A 105 10.18 23.39 -34.13
CA PRO A 105 9.34 24.39 -34.76
C PRO A 105 9.72 24.58 -36.23
N ASP A 106 8.76 24.31 -37.11
CA ASP A 106 8.91 24.44 -38.56
C ASP A 106 9.44 25.82 -38.98
N GLU A 107 9.02 26.88 -38.30
CA GLU A 107 9.43 28.26 -38.61
C GLU A 107 10.93 28.47 -38.37
N ILE A 108 11.43 28.08 -37.20
CA ILE A 108 12.83 28.27 -36.80
C ILE A 108 13.76 27.39 -37.64
N VAL A 109 13.36 26.13 -37.85
CA VAL A 109 14.16 25.20 -38.67
C VAL A 109 14.25 25.70 -40.12
N ARG A 110 13.15 26.22 -40.69
CA ARG A 110 13.16 26.79 -42.04
C ARG A 110 14.00 28.06 -42.13
N GLU A 111 13.99 28.90 -41.10
CA GLU A 111 14.81 30.10 -41.06
C GLU A 111 16.30 29.74 -41.06
N VAL A 112 16.71 28.76 -40.24
CA VAL A 112 18.09 28.23 -40.22
C VAL A 112 18.46 27.55 -41.54
N GLU A 113 17.57 26.71 -42.10
CA GLU A 113 17.80 26.00 -43.37
C GLU A 113 18.01 26.99 -44.52
N LYS A 114 17.16 28.02 -44.62
CA LYS A 114 17.28 29.05 -45.65
C LYS A 114 18.55 29.88 -45.50
N ALA A 115 18.85 30.33 -44.28
CA ALA A 115 20.06 31.11 -44.01
C ALA A 115 21.33 30.27 -44.25
N PHE A 116 21.29 28.98 -43.93
CA PHE A 116 22.36 28.04 -44.24
C PHE A 116 22.52 27.82 -45.75
N GLU A 117 21.44 27.67 -46.51
CA GLU A 117 21.52 27.52 -47.97
C GLU A 117 22.18 28.72 -48.64
N ASP A 118 21.82 29.94 -48.21
CA ASP A 118 22.42 31.18 -48.71
C ASP A 118 23.91 31.27 -48.31
N PHE A 119 24.24 30.92 -47.07
CA PHE A 119 25.62 30.90 -46.57
C PHE A 119 26.49 29.83 -47.26
N ASN A 120 25.97 28.63 -47.45
CA ASN A 120 26.66 27.54 -48.14
C ASN A 120 26.95 27.90 -49.61
N ARG A 121 25.95 28.46 -50.32
CA ARG A 121 26.14 28.92 -51.71
C ARG A 121 27.22 30.01 -51.81
N THR A 122 27.23 30.93 -50.85
CA THR A 122 28.19 32.06 -50.82
C THR A 122 29.59 31.56 -50.47
N SER A 123 29.70 30.62 -49.54
CA SER A 123 30.96 29.98 -49.13
C SER A 123 31.57 29.18 -50.28
N VAL A 124 30.82 28.29 -50.94
CA VAL A 124 31.31 27.50 -52.08
C VAL A 124 31.76 28.39 -53.23
N LYS A 125 31.05 29.50 -53.50
CA LYS A 125 31.49 30.50 -54.49
C LYS A 125 32.85 31.09 -54.14
N LEU A 126 33.06 31.47 -52.88
CA LEU A 126 34.37 31.96 -52.44
C LEU A 126 35.46 30.91 -52.61
N GLY A 127 35.22 29.67 -52.17
CA GLY A 127 36.17 28.58 -52.36
C GLY A 127 36.57 28.37 -53.82
N SER A 128 35.59 28.41 -54.72
CA SER A 128 35.85 28.30 -56.17
C SER A 128 36.66 29.48 -56.73
N LEU A 129 36.51 30.68 -56.16
CA LEU A 129 37.27 31.86 -56.53
C LEU A 129 38.69 31.84 -55.95
N ALA A 130 38.88 31.31 -54.75
CA ALA A 130 40.19 31.15 -54.11
C ALA A 130 41.12 30.20 -54.89
N VAL A 131 40.55 29.28 -55.68
CA VAL A 131 41.27 28.32 -56.54
C VAL A 131 41.45 28.86 -57.98
N ALA A 132 40.71 29.90 -58.38
CA ALA A 132 40.74 30.43 -59.74
C ALA A 132 41.97 31.32 -60.00
N GLU A 133 42.67 31.07 -61.12
CA GLU A 133 43.91 31.77 -61.54
C GLU A 133 43.73 33.29 -61.80
N ASN A 134 42.48 33.77 -61.91
CA ASN A 134 42.09 35.15 -62.22
C ASN A 134 40.99 35.66 -61.28
N SER A 135 41.13 35.40 -59.98
CA SER A 135 40.12 35.70 -58.95
C SER A 135 39.74 37.18 -58.83
N GLU A 136 40.65 38.10 -59.16
CA GLU A 136 40.44 39.57 -59.11
C GLU A 136 39.43 40.11 -60.14
N LEU A 137 39.11 39.31 -61.18
CA LEU A 137 38.18 39.70 -62.25
C LEU A 137 36.71 39.42 -61.91
N PHE A 138 36.43 38.75 -60.78
CA PHE A 138 35.09 38.38 -60.37
C PHE A 138 34.63 39.17 -59.14
N PRO A 139 33.34 39.55 -59.05
CA PRO A 139 32.81 40.21 -57.87
C PRO A 139 32.95 39.28 -56.65
N GLN A 140 33.63 39.76 -55.61
CA GLN A 140 33.79 38.98 -54.39
C GLN A 140 32.42 38.76 -53.71
N PRO A 141 32.09 37.53 -53.32
CA PRO A 141 30.86 37.24 -52.61
C PRO A 141 30.87 37.92 -51.22
N ASP A 142 29.75 38.56 -50.85
CA ASP A 142 29.58 39.20 -49.54
C ASP A 142 29.30 38.15 -48.46
N ILE A 143 30.37 37.47 -48.02
CA ILE A 143 30.32 36.46 -46.97
C ILE A 143 29.90 37.06 -45.65
N GLY A 144 30.40 38.26 -45.31
CA GLY A 144 30.10 38.89 -44.02
C GLY A 144 28.60 39.09 -43.81
N ARG A 145 27.88 39.49 -44.86
CA ARG A 145 26.41 39.57 -44.81
C ARG A 145 25.75 38.20 -44.66
N SER A 146 26.23 37.20 -45.41
CA SER A 146 25.64 35.87 -45.38
C SER A 146 25.90 35.15 -44.05
N SER A 147 27.12 35.26 -43.50
CA SER A 147 27.50 34.71 -42.19
C SER A 147 26.72 35.40 -41.07
N ALA A 148 26.57 36.73 -41.10
CA ALA A 148 25.77 37.45 -40.13
C ALA A 148 24.29 37.01 -40.12
N SER A 149 23.69 36.82 -41.31
CA SER A 149 22.31 36.32 -41.40
C SER A 149 22.16 34.88 -40.89
N PHE A 150 23.18 34.05 -41.11
CA PHE A 150 23.20 32.67 -40.64
C PHE A 150 23.39 32.60 -39.11
N VAL A 151 24.34 33.36 -38.56
CA VAL A 151 24.55 33.49 -37.11
C VAL A 151 23.28 33.99 -36.43
N GLN A 152 22.57 34.96 -37.01
CA GLN A 152 21.30 35.45 -36.45
C GLN A 152 20.23 34.35 -36.41
N ALA A 153 20.12 33.53 -37.46
CA ALA A 153 19.17 32.41 -37.49
C ALA A 153 19.53 31.35 -36.44
N VAL A 154 20.83 31.08 -36.25
CA VAL A 154 21.33 30.14 -35.22
C VAL A 154 21.13 30.68 -33.81
N GLU A 155 21.31 31.98 -33.60
CA GLU A 155 21.05 32.63 -32.30
C GLU A 155 19.56 32.55 -31.92
N LYS A 156 18.67 32.70 -32.91
CA LYS A 156 17.23 32.44 -32.71
C LYS A 156 16.97 30.99 -32.33
N LEU A 157 17.61 30.02 -32.99
CA LEU A 157 17.53 28.61 -32.61
C LEU A 157 18.00 28.39 -31.17
N ASP A 158 19.13 28.96 -30.78
CA ASP A 158 19.66 28.87 -29.41
C ASP A 158 18.67 29.45 -28.38
N SER A 159 18.12 30.64 -28.67
CA SER A 159 17.15 31.30 -27.79
C SER A 159 15.88 30.46 -27.60
N TRP A 160 15.41 29.80 -28.66
CA TRP A 160 14.28 28.91 -28.59
C TRP A 160 14.60 27.62 -27.81
N VAL A 161 15.78 27.04 -28.02
CA VAL A 161 16.23 25.86 -27.26
C VAL A 161 16.27 26.16 -25.76
N GLU A 162 16.71 27.35 -25.37
CA GLU A 162 16.68 27.78 -23.96
C GLU A 162 15.27 27.91 -23.41
N GLN A 163 14.35 28.55 -24.16
CA GLN A 163 12.94 28.66 -23.79
C GLN A 163 12.27 27.29 -23.67
N PHE A 164 12.55 26.39 -24.61
CA PHE A 164 12.06 25.01 -24.60
C PHE A 164 12.46 24.28 -23.31
N ILE A 165 13.72 24.39 -22.87
CA ILE A 165 14.17 23.78 -21.61
C ILE A 165 13.42 24.37 -20.41
N ILE A 166 13.17 25.68 -20.39
CA ILE A 166 12.46 26.34 -19.29
C ILE A 166 11.02 25.84 -19.23
N GLU A 167 10.32 25.82 -20.36
CA GLU A 167 8.94 25.36 -20.46
C GLU A 167 8.82 23.88 -20.07
N GLU A 168 9.72 23.06 -20.54
CA GLU A 168 9.75 21.64 -20.20
C GLU A 168 10.07 21.39 -18.73
N LYS A 169 11.00 22.16 -18.14
CA LYS A 169 11.29 22.09 -16.71
C LYS A 169 10.05 22.45 -15.87
N GLU A 170 9.27 23.44 -16.30
CA GLU A 170 8.01 23.79 -15.65
C GLU A 170 7.00 22.65 -15.73
N LYS A 171 6.86 22.02 -16.90
CA LYS A 171 6.03 20.81 -17.08
C LYS A 171 6.49 19.65 -16.19
N MET A 172 7.80 19.44 -16.07
CA MET A 172 8.38 18.43 -15.19
C MET A 172 8.06 18.69 -13.71
N GLU A 173 8.23 19.93 -13.24
CA GLU A 173 7.92 20.28 -11.85
C GLU A 173 6.41 20.20 -11.57
N ALA A 174 5.57 20.59 -12.53
CA ALA A 174 4.11 20.41 -12.42
C ALA A 174 3.72 18.92 -12.38
N ALA A 175 4.33 18.07 -13.22
CA ALA A 175 4.11 16.64 -13.22
C ALA A 175 4.56 16.00 -11.89
N LYS A 176 5.74 16.39 -11.38
CA LYS A 176 6.26 15.96 -10.08
C LYS A 176 5.34 16.38 -8.94
N ALA A 177 4.82 17.61 -8.94
CA ALA A 177 3.87 18.08 -7.95
C ALA A 177 2.58 17.26 -7.96
N ARG A 178 2.03 16.95 -9.15
CA ARG A 178 0.85 16.08 -9.31
C ARG A 178 1.08 14.67 -8.75
N ILE A 179 2.27 14.10 -8.96
CA ILE A 179 2.62 12.77 -8.43
C ILE A 179 2.70 12.81 -6.91
N VAL A 180 3.33 13.84 -6.33
CA VAL A 180 3.43 14.00 -4.88
C VAL A 180 2.05 14.15 -4.24
N GLU A 181 1.17 14.96 -4.86
CA GLU A 181 -0.21 15.13 -4.40
C GLU A 181 -0.99 13.80 -4.47
N THR A 182 -0.90 13.10 -5.61
CA THR A 182 -1.55 11.78 -5.80
C THR A 182 -1.07 10.75 -4.78
N ARG A 183 0.24 10.74 -4.47
CA ARG A 183 0.82 9.87 -3.43
C ARG A 183 0.29 10.26 -2.04
N LYS A 184 0.22 11.55 -1.72
CA LYS A 184 -0.29 12.04 -0.43
C LYS A 184 -1.74 11.64 -0.19
N ASP A 185 -2.61 11.83 -1.17
CA ASP A 185 -4.02 11.42 -1.09
C ASP A 185 -4.16 9.91 -0.95
N SER A 186 -3.32 9.16 -1.67
CA SER A 186 -3.29 7.70 -1.58
C SER A 186 -2.88 7.21 -0.20
N PHE A 187 -1.82 7.76 0.38
CA PHE A 187 -1.39 7.42 1.73
C PHE A 187 -2.43 7.81 2.78
N SER A 188 -3.07 8.97 2.63
CA SER A 188 -4.16 9.41 3.52
C SER A 188 -5.31 8.41 3.52
N LEU A 189 -5.80 8.02 2.34
CA LEU A 189 -6.90 7.06 2.20
C LEU A 189 -6.55 5.67 2.77
N ILE A 190 -5.36 5.15 2.48
CA ILE A 190 -4.90 3.86 3.01
C ILE A 190 -4.76 3.92 4.53
N GLY A 191 -4.24 5.03 5.07
CA GLY A 191 -4.12 5.27 6.51
C GLY A 191 -5.49 5.25 7.20
N ILE A 192 -6.47 5.99 6.67
CA ILE A 192 -7.83 6.03 7.20
C ILE A 192 -8.47 4.64 7.15
N ALA A 193 -8.36 3.92 6.03
CA ALA A 193 -8.91 2.58 5.89
C ALA A 193 -8.27 1.58 6.87
N SER A 194 -6.96 1.68 7.09
CA SER A 194 -6.23 0.84 8.04
C SER A 194 -6.65 1.09 9.50
N VAL A 195 -6.82 2.35 9.88
CA VAL A 195 -7.33 2.72 11.22
C VAL A 195 -8.76 2.23 11.41
N ALA A 196 -9.63 2.40 10.41
CA ALA A 196 -11.01 1.92 10.46
C ALA A 196 -11.05 0.39 10.63
N TYR A 197 -10.21 -0.34 9.92
CA TYR A 197 -10.10 -1.81 10.06
C TYR A 197 -9.62 -2.22 11.44
N LEU A 198 -8.62 -1.54 12.02
CA LEU A 198 -8.17 -1.79 13.38
C LEU A 198 -9.28 -1.57 14.42
N LEU A 199 -10.09 -0.52 14.25
CA LEU A 199 -11.24 -0.27 15.12
C LEU A 199 -12.29 -1.38 15.02
N VAL A 200 -12.57 -1.87 13.80
CA VAL A 200 -13.46 -3.01 13.60
C VAL A 200 -12.89 -4.26 14.27
N MET A 201 -11.60 -4.53 14.14
CA MET A 201 -10.94 -5.67 14.80
C MET A 201 -10.98 -5.58 16.33
N LEU A 202 -10.74 -4.39 16.90
CA LEU A 202 -10.89 -4.17 18.34
C LEU A 202 -12.32 -4.40 18.80
N ALA A 203 -13.32 -3.93 18.05
CA ALA A 203 -14.73 -4.16 18.35
C ALA A 203 -15.10 -5.65 18.27
N LEU A 204 -14.63 -6.37 17.25
CA LEU A 204 -14.81 -7.82 17.11
C LEU A 204 -14.15 -8.58 18.27
N GLY A 205 -12.92 -8.22 18.63
CA GLY A 205 -12.21 -8.78 19.78
C GLY A 205 -12.96 -8.55 21.11
N TYR A 206 -13.47 -7.33 21.31
CA TYR A 206 -14.30 -7.01 22.47
C TYR A 206 -15.60 -7.83 22.51
N LEU A 207 -16.26 -8.01 21.37
CA LEU A 207 -17.46 -8.84 21.26
C LEU A 207 -17.15 -10.32 21.56
N ILE A 208 -16.04 -10.86 21.04
CA ILE A 208 -15.62 -12.23 21.35
C ILE A 208 -15.34 -12.38 22.84
N HIS A 209 -14.61 -11.44 23.43
CA HIS A 209 -14.31 -11.45 24.86
C HIS A 209 -15.59 -11.44 25.70
N LYS A 210 -16.54 -10.55 25.38
CA LYS A 210 -17.78 -10.39 26.13
C LYS A 210 -18.77 -11.55 25.93
N SER A 211 -18.91 -12.03 24.69
CA SER A 211 -19.94 -13.02 24.33
C SER A 211 -19.50 -14.47 24.51
N PHE A 212 -18.21 -14.77 24.47
CA PHE A 212 -17.69 -16.14 24.58
C PHE A 212 -16.76 -16.35 25.78
N LEU A 213 -15.71 -15.54 25.92
CA LEU A 213 -14.70 -15.77 26.96
C LEU A 213 -15.26 -15.58 28.36
N ILE A 214 -16.06 -14.54 28.60
CA ILE A 214 -16.63 -14.28 29.94
C ILE A 214 -17.60 -15.39 30.39
N PRO A 215 -18.59 -15.84 29.59
CA PRO A 215 -19.47 -16.93 30.02
C PRO A 215 -18.73 -18.26 30.22
N VAL A 216 -17.79 -18.59 29.33
CA VAL A 216 -17.01 -19.83 29.43
C VAL A 216 -16.08 -19.81 30.65
N SER A 217 -15.41 -18.69 30.94
CA SER A 217 -14.57 -18.57 32.12
C SER A 217 -15.37 -18.65 33.42
N ARG A 218 -16.61 -18.15 33.43
CA ARG A 218 -17.54 -18.34 34.55
C ARG A 218 -17.90 -19.82 34.75
N MET A 219 -18.22 -20.54 33.67
CA MET A 219 -18.48 -21.98 33.75
C MET A 219 -17.25 -22.75 34.24
N ALA A 220 -16.05 -22.42 33.75
CA ALA A 220 -14.81 -23.05 34.17
C ALA A 220 -14.53 -22.80 35.66
N LYS A 221 -14.68 -21.56 36.14
CA LYS A 221 -14.49 -21.23 37.56
C LYS A 221 -15.52 -21.91 38.46
N ALA A 222 -16.78 -21.99 38.03
CA ALA A 222 -17.81 -22.71 38.76
C ALA A 222 -17.51 -24.21 38.86
N ALA A 223 -16.92 -24.81 37.82
CA ALA A 223 -16.47 -26.18 37.84
C ALA A 223 -15.27 -26.39 38.78
N ASP A 224 -14.27 -25.50 38.73
CA ASP A 224 -13.10 -25.56 39.62
C ASP A 224 -13.48 -25.37 41.09
N GLU A 225 -14.41 -24.45 41.41
CA GLU A 225 -14.91 -24.24 42.78
C GLU A 225 -15.69 -25.46 43.30
N ALA A 226 -16.48 -26.12 42.45
CA ALA A 226 -17.18 -27.35 42.83
C ALA A 226 -16.22 -28.52 43.08
N LEU A 227 -15.13 -28.61 42.32
CA LEU A 227 -14.10 -29.64 42.47
C LEU A 227 -13.19 -29.40 43.69
N SER A 228 -12.83 -28.15 43.99
CA SER A 228 -11.84 -27.81 45.01
C SER A 228 -12.44 -27.49 46.38
N GLU A 229 -13.58 -26.79 46.44
CA GLU A 229 -14.17 -26.31 47.71
C GLU A 229 -15.40 -27.12 48.16
N ARG A 230 -15.79 -28.16 47.42
CA ARG A 230 -16.98 -28.99 47.73
C ARG A 230 -18.27 -28.15 47.85
N LYS A 231 -18.32 -26.99 47.18
CA LYS A 231 -19.50 -26.12 47.11
C LYS A 231 -20.42 -26.60 45.98
N SER A 232 -21.73 -26.59 46.22
CA SER A 232 -22.73 -27.01 45.23
C SER A 232 -22.82 -26.01 44.08
N PHE A 233 -23.15 -26.50 42.89
CA PHE A 233 -23.39 -25.67 41.70
C PHE A 233 -24.71 -24.89 41.89
N THR A 234 -24.65 -23.71 42.49
CA THR A 234 -25.84 -22.86 42.70
C THR A 234 -26.07 -21.91 41.51
N GLU A 235 -27.33 -21.53 41.27
CA GLU A 235 -27.73 -20.63 40.17
C GLU A 235 -27.02 -19.26 40.25
N SER A 236 -26.62 -18.84 41.45
CA SER A 236 -25.80 -17.64 41.72
C SER A 236 -24.38 -17.73 41.17
N SER A 237 -23.77 -18.92 41.13
CA SER A 237 -22.41 -19.12 40.58
C SER A 237 -22.32 -18.79 39.08
N PHE A 238 -23.44 -18.84 38.36
CA PHE A 238 -23.53 -18.43 36.95
C PHE A 238 -23.86 -16.93 36.76
N LYS A 239 -24.39 -16.27 37.81
CA LYS A 239 -24.84 -14.87 37.79
C LYS A 239 -23.87 -13.89 38.44
N GLU A 240 -23.00 -14.34 39.36
CA GLU A 240 -22.07 -13.44 40.04
C GLU A 240 -20.91 -13.00 39.16
N VAL A 241 -20.73 -11.68 39.11
CA VAL A 241 -19.62 -11.01 38.43
C VAL A 241 -18.44 -11.01 39.41
N PRO A 242 -17.20 -11.32 38.96
CA PRO A 242 -16.04 -11.28 39.84
C PRO A 242 -15.93 -9.89 40.51
N ALA A 243 -15.72 -9.91 41.82
CA ALA A 243 -15.64 -8.74 42.69
C ALA A 243 -14.44 -7.85 42.28
N GLY A 244 -14.68 -6.96 41.33
CA GLY A 244 -13.69 -5.99 40.84
C GLY A 244 -14.22 -4.93 39.88
N SER A 245 -15.53 -4.90 39.57
CA SER A 245 -16.08 -3.98 38.55
C SER A 245 -17.28 -3.12 39.01
N SER A 246 -17.45 -2.91 40.31
CA SER A 246 -18.55 -2.07 40.83
C SER A 246 -18.12 -0.61 41.09
N ARG A 247 -17.71 0.11 40.04
CA ARG A 247 -17.71 1.58 40.11
C ARG A 247 -17.77 2.24 38.73
N ARG A 248 -18.88 2.07 38.01
CA ARG A 248 -19.45 3.15 37.18
C ARG A 248 -20.79 2.81 36.54
N SER A 249 -21.68 3.78 36.75
CA SER A 249 -22.69 4.33 35.85
C SER A 249 -24.02 3.58 35.64
N ARG A 250 -25.05 4.35 35.97
CA ARG A 250 -26.50 4.16 35.84
C ARG A 250 -26.98 4.08 34.38
N VAL A 251 -26.08 3.86 33.41
CA VAL A 251 -26.35 3.80 31.95
C VAL A 251 -26.47 2.34 31.46
N LYS A 252 -26.18 1.36 32.32
CA LYS A 252 -26.07 -0.07 31.99
C LYS A 252 -27.42 -0.77 31.69
N SER A 253 -28.57 -0.10 31.83
CA SER A 253 -29.89 -0.72 31.66
C SER A 253 -30.37 -0.83 30.21
N LEU A 254 -29.82 -0.05 29.27
CA LEU A 254 -30.26 -0.06 27.86
C LEU A 254 -29.61 -1.17 27.01
N PHE A 255 -28.51 -1.78 27.49
CA PHE A 255 -27.80 -2.85 26.78
C PHE A 255 -27.82 -4.19 27.52
N ARG A 256 -28.71 -4.34 28.51
CA ARG A 256 -28.86 -5.58 29.29
C ARG A 256 -29.75 -6.59 28.56
N LYS A 257 -29.38 -6.92 27.33
CA LYS A 257 -29.75 -8.20 26.72
C LYS A 257 -28.52 -9.07 26.88
N GLU A 258 -28.64 -10.11 27.70
CA GLU A 258 -27.61 -11.13 27.88
C GLU A 258 -27.22 -11.65 26.49
N THR A 259 -26.11 -11.14 25.98
CA THR A 259 -25.69 -11.24 24.58
C THR A 259 -24.60 -12.29 24.47
N GLY A 260 -24.91 -13.48 25.01
CA GLY A 260 -24.22 -14.71 24.69
C GLY A 260 -24.97 -15.45 23.57
N PRO A 261 -24.31 -16.30 22.77
CA PRO A 261 -25.00 -17.24 21.91
C PRO A 261 -25.97 -18.08 22.77
N LYS A 262 -27.21 -18.25 22.30
CA LYS A 262 -28.23 -19.03 23.01
C LYS A 262 -27.75 -20.44 23.35
N GLU A 263 -26.82 -21.00 22.57
CA GLU A 263 -26.24 -22.31 22.88
C GLU A 263 -25.48 -22.33 24.21
N ILE A 264 -24.70 -21.28 24.51
CA ILE A 264 -23.92 -21.21 25.75
C ILE A 264 -24.87 -21.12 26.94
N GLU A 265 -25.94 -20.33 26.83
CA GLU A 265 -26.98 -20.22 27.85
C GLU A 265 -27.70 -21.56 28.07
N THR A 266 -28.09 -22.24 26.99
CA THR A 266 -28.71 -23.57 27.08
C THR A 266 -27.75 -24.61 27.64
N LEU A 267 -26.44 -24.50 27.36
CA LEU A 267 -25.42 -25.40 27.89
C LEU A 267 -25.27 -25.18 29.40
N SER A 268 -25.14 -23.93 29.88
CA SER A 268 -25.13 -23.64 31.32
C SER A 268 -26.35 -24.20 32.02
N SER A 269 -27.53 -23.99 31.44
CA SER A 269 -28.79 -24.44 32.03
C SER A 269 -28.87 -25.97 32.11
N ARG A 270 -28.48 -26.68 31.06
CA ARG A 270 -28.46 -28.15 31.05
C ARG A 270 -27.43 -28.74 32.01
N LEU A 271 -26.24 -28.14 32.06
CA LEU A 271 -25.15 -28.60 32.92
C LEU A 271 -25.52 -28.41 34.39
N TRP A 272 -26.15 -27.27 34.72
CA TRP A 272 -26.73 -27.02 36.03
C TRP A 272 -27.83 -28.05 36.40
N GLN A 273 -28.79 -28.30 35.51
CA GLN A 273 -29.85 -29.30 35.75
C GLN A 273 -29.30 -30.71 35.98
N LEU A 274 -28.26 -31.09 35.25
CA LEU A 274 -27.60 -32.39 35.40
C LEU A 274 -26.93 -32.53 36.76
N VAL A 275 -26.15 -31.51 37.15
CA VAL A 275 -25.46 -31.51 38.44
C VAL A 275 -26.48 -31.51 39.59
N HIS A 276 -27.53 -30.69 39.51
CA HIS A 276 -28.54 -30.63 40.55
C HIS A 276 -29.25 -31.97 40.75
N LYS A 277 -29.62 -32.67 39.67
CA LYS A 277 -30.21 -34.02 39.75
C LYS A 277 -29.24 -35.05 40.32
N LEU A 278 -27.94 -34.91 40.04
CA LEU A 278 -26.90 -35.76 40.61
C LEU A 278 -26.76 -35.52 42.11
N GLU A 279 -26.78 -34.26 42.56
CA GLU A 279 -26.76 -33.89 43.98
C GLU A 279 -27.99 -34.48 44.70
N GLU A 280 -29.20 -34.30 44.16
CA GLU A 280 -30.43 -34.87 44.73
C GLU A 280 -30.37 -36.40 44.85
N ALA A 281 -29.92 -37.09 43.79
CA ALA A 281 -29.82 -38.55 43.79
C ALA A 281 -28.77 -39.09 44.79
N VAL A 282 -27.67 -38.36 44.98
CA VAL A 282 -26.64 -38.70 45.97
C VAL A 282 -27.18 -38.48 47.38
N ASP A 283 -27.85 -37.36 47.65
CA ASP A 283 -28.47 -37.09 48.94
C ASP A 283 -29.52 -38.15 49.30
N GLU A 284 -30.37 -38.52 48.33
CA GLU A 284 -31.38 -39.56 48.53
C GLU A 284 -30.75 -40.92 48.82
N ARG A 285 -29.73 -41.32 48.04
CA ARG A 285 -29.01 -42.58 48.31
C ARG A 285 -28.28 -42.55 49.65
N THR A 286 -27.74 -41.41 50.05
CA THR A 286 -27.03 -41.26 51.33
C THR A 286 -28.00 -41.41 52.50
N LYS A 287 -29.21 -40.82 52.39
CA LYS A 287 -30.30 -41.05 53.37
C LYS A 287 -30.73 -42.51 53.41
N GLN A 288 -30.94 -43.16 52.26
CA GLN A 288 -31.30 -44.57 52.21
C GLN A 288 -30.21 -45.49 52.81
N LEU A 289 -28.94 -45.16 52.60
CA LEU A 289 -27.82 -45.87 53.21
C LEU A 289 -27.78 -45.65 54.73
N ALA A 290 -27.99 -44.42 55.21
CA ALA A 290 -28.08 -44.11 56.63
C ALA A 290 -29.20 -44.91 57.31
N ASP A 291 -30.42 -44.86 56.77
CA ASP A 291 -31.58 -45.62 57.27
C ASP A 291 -31.32 -47.13 57.28
N ARG A 292 -30.69 -47.67 56.24
CA ARG A 292 -30.34 -49.10 56.19
C ARG A 292 -29.28 -49.46 57.23
N THR A 293 -28.34 -48.57 57.48
CA THR A 293 -27.28 -48.80 58.47
C THR A 293 -27.86 -48.80 59.89
N GLU A 294 -28.79 -47.89 60.18
CA GLU A 294 -29.54 -47.85 61.44
C GLU A 294 -30.33 -49.15 61.66
N ARG A 295 -31.09 -49.61 60.66
CA ARG A 295 -31.82 -50.89 60.74
C ARG A 295 -30.90 -52.09 60.97
N LEU A 296 -29.74 -52.11 60.34
CA LEU A 296 -28.74 -53.17 60.54
C LEU A 296 -28.14 -53.13 61.95
N GLN A 297 -27.96 -51.95 62.54
CA GLN A 297 -27.53 -51.82 63.93
C GLN A 297 -28.57 -52.39 64.90
N ASP A 298 -29.85 -52.08 64.68
CA ASP A 298 -30.95 -52.62 65.49
C ASP A 298 -31.03 -54.16 65.38
N GLU A 299 -30.89 -54.71 64.17
CA GLU A 299 -30.85 -56.16 63.97
C GLU A 299 -29.66 -56.81 64.68
N MET A 300 -28.47 -56.19 64.64
CA MET A 300 -27.30 -56.70 65.37
C MET A 300 -27.50 -56.66 66.88
N GLU A 301 -28.14 -55.62 67.42
CA GLU A 301 -28.42 -55.53 68.84
C GLU A 301 -29.44 -56.60 69.28
N ASN A 302 -30.50 -56.81 68.49
CA ASN A 302 -31.47 -57.88 68.74
C ASN A 302 -30.82 -59.27 68.68
N ARG A 303 -29.92 -59.53 67.72
CA ARG A 303 -29.18 -60.79 67.66
C ARG A 303 -28.29 -61.00 68.87
N ARG A 304 -27.58 -59.96 69.33
CA ARG A 304 -26.78 -60.03 70.57
C ARG A 304 -27.62 -60.36 71.80
N LYS A 305 -28.82 -59.77 71.92
CA LYS A 305 -29.75 -60.07 73.02
C LYS A 305 -30.20 -61.54 72.98
N LEU A 306 -30.61 -62.02 71.80
CA LEU A 306 -31.00 -63.42 71.61
C LEU A 306 -29.86 -64.40 71.90
N GLU A 307 -28.62 -64.10 71.50
CA GLU A 307 -27.44 -64.91 71.83
C GLU A 307 -27.18 -64.97 73.34
N ALA A 308 -27.32 -63.84 74.05
CA ALA A 308 -27.18 -63.80 75.51
C ALA A 308 -28.26 -64.64 76.21
N ASP A 309 -29.51 -64.55 75.76
CA ASP A 309 -30.64 -65.34 76.28
C ASP A 309 -30.42 -66.84 76.04
N LEU A 310 -29.93 -67.22 74.86
CA LEU A 310 -29.59 -68.62 74.53
C LEU A 310 -28.45 -69.16 75.41
N GLN A 311 -27.41 -68.36 75.67
CA GLN A 311 -26.33 -68.76 76.58
C GLN A 311 -26.80 -68.90 78.03
N HIS A 312 -27.75 -68.06 78.47
CA HIS A 312 -28.40 -68.21 79.77
C HIS A 312 -29.25 -69.48 79.85
N ALA A 313 -30.00 -69.81 78.80
CA ALA A 313 -30.79 -71.04 78.73
C ALA A 313 -29.90 -72.30 78.77
N GLN A 314 -28.79 -72.33 78.03
CA GLN A 314 -27.86 -73.46 78.03
C GLN A 314 -27.17 -73.68 79.39
N LYS A 315 -26.92 -72.62 80.17
CA LYS A 315 -26.39 -72.72 81.54
C LYS A 315 -27.40 -73.23 82.57
N MET A 316 -28.69 -73.25 82.25
CA MET A 316 -29.75 -73.75 83.14
C MET A 316 -30.08 -75.22 82.88
N GLU A 317 -29.63 -75.78 81.75
CA GLU A 317 -29.82 -77.19 81.38
C GLU A 317 -28.60 -78.08 81.70
N ALA A 318 -27.47 -77.49 82.09
CA ALA A 318 -26.23 -78.17 82.51
C ALA A 318 -26.01 -78.06 84.02
#